data_AF-A0A8T0BT82-F1
#
_entry.id   AF-A0A8T0BT82-F1
#
_cell.length_a   1.000
_cell.length_b   1.000
_cell.length_c   1.000
_cell.angle_alpha   90.00
_cell.angle_beta   90.00
_cell.angle_gamma   90.00
#
_symmetry.space_group_name_H-M   'P 1'
#
loop_
_entity.id
_entity.type
_entity.pdbx_description
1 polymer ?
#
loop_
_entity_poly.entity_id
_entity_poly.type
_entity_poly.pdbx_seq_one_letter_code
_entity_poly.pdbx_strand_id
1 'polypeptide(L)'
;MQMEKTEHIMLTGRGSNLFVESISIPTVPAQALVTEDERKEWQHNKKYTVGVRELFNSQWNSACEAADSSLQYMAERVQGGEGAIVVFPTGDWSAIFTTERMAWAAFKGEGLYHGLNQKEMFEETLN
;
A
#
# COMPACT_ATOMS: atom_id res chain seq x y z
N MET A 1 -9.04 -6.75 15.30
CA MET A 1 -7.73 -7.29 14.84
C MET A 1 -6.62 -6.91 15.82
N GLN A 2 -5.33 -7.20 15.58
CA GLN A 2 -4.22 -6.99 16.56
C GLN A 2 -4.31 -5.66 17.31
N MET A 3 -4.58 -4.56 16.60
CA MET A 3 -4.74 -3.21 17.16
C MET A 3 -5.82 -3.08 18.24
N GLU A 4 -6.88 -3.90 18.19
CA GLU A 4 -8.02 -3.84 19.12
C GLU A 4 -7.94 -4.91 20.22
N LYS A 5 -7.11 -5.94 20.01
CA LYS A 5 -7.08 -7.16 20.82
C LYS A 5 -5.78 -7.33 21.61
N THR A 6 -4.80 -6.44 21.39
CA THR A 6 -3.51 -6.44 22.09
C THR A 6 -3.08 -5.01 22.37
N GLU A 7 -2.23 -4.81 23.37
CA GLU A 7 -1.56 -3.53 23.64
C GLU A 7 -0.34 -3.30 22.73
N HIS A 8 -0.10 -4.21 21.77
CA HIS A 8 1.07 -4.19 20.90
C HIS A 8 0.75 -3.65 19.50
N ILE A 9 1.62 -2.78 19.00
CA ILE A 9 1.48 -2.16 17.67
C ILE A 9 1.95 -3.11 16.55
N MET A 10 2.86 -4.05 16.84
CA MET A 10 3.40 -4.99 15.85
C MET A 10 3.72 -6.36 16.47
N LEU A 11 3.28 -7.43 15.80
CA LEU A 11 3.68 -8.81 16.07
C LEU A 11 4.27 -9.39 14.78
N THR A 12 5.34 -10.19 14.89
CA THR A 12 6.02 -10.75 13.73
C THR A 12 6.39 -12.22 13.94
N GLY A 13 6.54 -12.94 12.83
CA GLY A 13 6.93 -14.35 12.80
C GLY A 13 5.99 -15.24 13.62
N ARG A 14 6.60 -16.13 14.41
CA ARG A 14 5.86 -17.15 15.19
C ARG A 14 4.84 -16.56 16.17
N GLY A 15 5.15 -15.40 16.77
CA GLY A 15 4.24 -14.75 17.72
C GLY A 15 2.93 -14.28 17.06
N SER A 16 3.00 -13.84 15.80
CA SER A 16 1.81 -13.47 15.01
C SER A 16 0.91 -14.68 14.75
N ASN A 17 1.50 -15.84 14.41
CA ASN A 17 0.73 -17.05 14.13
C ASN A 17 -0.01 -17.56 15.38
N LEU A 18 0.66 -17.60 16.53
CA LEU A 18 0.03 -17.98 17.80
C LEU A 18 -1.12 -17.02 18.19
N PHE A 19 -0.95 -15.74 17.91
CA PHE A 19 -2.02 -14.76 18.13
C PHE A 19 -3.23 -15.01 17.22
N VAL A 20 -3.01 -15.23 15.92
CA VAL A 20 -4.07 -15.56 14.94
C VAL A 20 -4.86 -16.81 15.35
N GLU A 21 -4.17 -17.86 15.82
CA GLU A 21 -4.79 -19.08 16.36
C GLU A 21 -5.62 -18.79 17.62
N SER A 22 -5.12 -17.97 18.54
CA SER A 22 -5.84 -17.61 19.78
C SER A 22 -7.15 -16.84 19.53
N ILE A 23 -7.28 -16.20 18.37
CA ILE A 23 -8.49 -15.48 17.96
C ILE A 23 -9.31 -16.23 16.91
N SER A 24 -9.06 -17.53 16.75
CA SER A 24 -9.83 -18.46 15.90
C SER A 24 -9.87 -18.09 14.41
N ILE A 25 -8.84 -17.42 13.89
CA ILE A 25 -8.71 -17.19 12.46
C ILE A 25 -8.16 -18.47 11.80
N PRO A 26 -8.81 -19.01 10.76
CA PRO A 26 -8.37 -20.24 10.09
C PRO A 26 -6.99 -20.09 9.45
N THR A 27 -6.14 -21.09 9.63
CA THR A 27 -4.85 -21.19 8.93
C THR A 27 -5.01 -21.96 7.63
N VAL A 28 -4.37 -21.49 6.56
CA VAL A 28 -4.28 -22.21 5.29
C VAL A 28 -2.85 -22.68 5.03
N PRO A 29 -2.64 -23.78 4.29
CA PRO A 29 -1.31 -24.15 3.82
C PRO A 29 -0.68 -23.04 2.98
N ALA A 30 0.64 -22.84 3.08
CA ALA A 30 1.33 -21.77 2.35
C ALA A 30 1.07 -21.82 0.83
N GLN A 31 0.97 -23.02 0.27
CA GLN A 31 0.72 -23.25 -1.15
C GLN A 31 -0.64 -22.71 -1.64
N ALA A 32 -1.60 -22.48 -0.73
CA ALA A 32 -2.89 -21.90 -1.10
C ALA A 32 -2.79 -20.42 -1.52
N LEU A 33 -1.72 -19.72 -1.11
CA LEU A 33 -1.46 -18.32 -1.46
C LEU A 33 -0.35 -18.18 -2.51
N VAL A 34 0.29 -19.29 -2.93
CA VAL A 34 1.38 -19.27 -3.91
C VAL A 34 0.84 -19.64 -5.27
N THR A 35 0.83 -18.66 -6.15
CA THR A 35 0.52 -18.81 -7.57
C THR A 35 1.78 -19.21 -8.37
N GLU A 36 1.59 -19.82 -9.53
CA GLU A 36 2.69 -20.28 -10.37
C GLU A 36 3.46 -19.11 -10.99
N ASP A 37 2.81 -17.99 -11.27
CA ASP A 37 3.47 -16.84 -11.87
C ASP A 37 4.41 -16.14 -10.87
N GLU A 38 4.00 -15.92 -9.62
CA GLU A 38 4.90 -15.38 -8.60
C GLU A 38 5.98 -16.38 -8.16
N ARG A 39 5.79 -17.69 -8.36
CA ARG A 39 6.89 -18.68 -8.24
C ARG A 39 7.96 -18.45 -9.30
N LYS A 40 7.58 -18.24 -10.57
CA LYS A 40 8.52 -17.95 -11.66
C LYS A 40 9.25 -16.63 -11.43
N GLU A 41 8.51 -15.59 -11.03
CA GLU A 41 9.09 -14.28 -10.70
C GLU A 41 10.09 -14.37 -9.55
N TRP A 42 9.78 -15.09 -8.47
CA TRP A 42 10.72 -15.30 -7.36
C TRP A 42 11.99 -16.03 -7.79
N GLN A 43 11.89 -17.01 -8.70
CA GLN A 43 13.06 -17.71 -9.24
C GLN A 43 13.94 -16.77 -10.07
N HIS A 44 13.34 -15.79 -10.76
CA HIS A 44 14.02 -14.81 -11.58
C HIS A 44 14.67 -13.68 -10.75
N ASN A 45 13.97 -13.19 -9.72
CA ASN A 45 14.29 -11.97 -8.98
C ASN A 45 14.79 -12.26 -7.55
N LYS A 46 16.04 -12.73 -7.40
CA LYS A 46 16.65 -13.06 -6.09
C LYS A 46 17.44 -11.93 -5.40
N LYS A 47 17.30 -10.67 -5.82
CA LYS A 47 18.05 -9.56 -5.21
C LYS A 47 17.26 -8.26 -5.18
N TYR A 48 16.43 -8.04 -4.17
CA TYR A 48 16.06 -6.68 -3.74
C TYR A 48 15.76 -6.64 -2.25
N THR A 49 16.28 -5.62 -1.58
CA THR A 49 15.86 -5.23 -0.22
C THR A 49 15.91 -3.73 -0.16
N VAL A 50 14.74 -3.09 -0.12
CA VAL A 50 14.60 -1.71 0.31
C VAL A 50 13.40 -1.66 1.24
N GLY A 51 13.63 -1.17 2.45
CA GLY A 51 12.59 -0.97 3.45
C GLY A 51 12.19 0.51 3.47
N VAL A 52 10.88 0.76 3.57
CA VAL A 52 10.34 2.12 3.75
C VAL A 52 10.29 2.40 5.25
N ARG A 53 11.08 3.37 5.71
CA ARG A 53 10.98 3.91 7.07
C ARG A 53 11.19 5.42 6.98
N GLU A 54 10.17 6.17 7.41
CA GLU A 54 10.08 7.65 7.48
C GLU A 54 9.47 8.34 6.24
N LEU A 55 8.14 8.45 6.17
CA LEU A 55 7.47 9.30 5.16
C LEU A 55 6.26 10.10 5.63
N PHE A 56 5.74 9.85 6.82
CA PHE A 56 4.53 10.54 7.27
C PHE A 56 4.85 11.47 8.44
N ASN A 57 5.35 12.67 8.11
CA ASN A 57 5.34 13.80 9.04
C ASN A 57 4.09 14.64 8.74
N SER A 58 3.34 15.03 9.78
CA SER A 58 2.00 15.60 9.70
C SER A 58 1.97 17.12 9.45
N GLN A 59 2.82 17.64 8.53
CA GLN A 59 2.95 19.09 8.29
C GLN A 59 2.32 19.57 6.97
N TRP A 60 1.66 18.69 6.22
CA TRP A 60 1.13 18.99 4.89
C TRP A 60 -0.30 19.56 4.93
N ASN A 61 -0.65 20.39 3.94
CA ASN A 61 -1.96 21.05 3.87
C ASN A 61 -2.94 20.36 2.90
N SER A 62 -2.49 19.41 2.09
CA SER A 62 -3.34 18.63 1.17
C SER A 62 -2.82 17.20 0.95
N ALA A 63 -3.69 16.30 0.46
CA ALA A 63 -3.33 14.93 0.11
C ALA A 63 -2.26 14.87 -1.00
N CYS A 64 -2.43 15.72 -2.03
CA CYS A 64 -1.51 15.80 -3.18
C CYS A 64 -0.11 16.23 -2.74
N GLU A 65 -0.02 17.33 -1.97
CA GLU A 65 1.25 17.85 -1.45
C GLU A 65 1.98 16.84 -0.56
N ALA A 66 1.26 16.11 0.28
CA ALA A 66 1.83 15.07 1.12
C ALA A 66 2.41 13.92 0.29
N ALA A 67 1.66 13.46 -0.71
CA ALA A 67 2.09 12.40 -1.60
C ALA A 67 3.30 12.83 -2.46
N ASP A 68 3.23 13.98 -3.14
CA ASP A 68 4.32 14.52 -3.96
C ASP A 68 5.61 14.70 -3.15
N SER A 69 5.52 15.32 -1.97
CA SER A 69 6.69 15.58 -1.13
C SER A 69 7.35 14.28 -0.65
N SER A 70 6.54 13.27 -0.32
CA SER A 70 7.05 11.96 0.12
C SER A 70 7.77 11.22 -1.00
N LEU A 71 7.22 11.25 -2.23
CA LEU A 71 7.81 10.59 -3.39
C LEU A 71 9.08 11.31 -3.86
N GLN A 72 9.10 12.65 -3.82
CA GLN A 72 10.28 13.44 -4.17
C GLN A 72 11.46 13.11 -3.25
N TYR A 73 11.23 13.06 -1.93
CA TYR A 73 12.28 12.74 -0.97
C TYR A 73 12.93 11.36 -1.23
N MET A 74 12.13 10.36 -1.60
CA MET A 74 12.63 9.02 -1.87
C MET A 74 13.36 8.90 -3.21
N ALA A 75 12.86 9.57 -4.25
CA ALA A 75 13.58 9.70 -5.51
C ALA A 75 14.97 10.31 -5.30
N GLU A 76 15.08 11.36 -4.47
CA GLU A 76 16.35 12.02 -4.15
C GLU A 76 17.28 11.14 -3.30
N ARG A 77 16.74 10.39 -2.34
CA ARG A 77 17.54 9.69 -1.33
C ARG A 77 17.91 8.25 -1.69
N VAL A 78 16.97 7.49 -2.24
CA VAL A 78 17.13 6.05 -2.48
C VAL A 78 17.05 5.68 -3.96
N GLN A 79 16.76 6.65 -4.84
CA GLN A 79 16.60 6.43 -6.29
C GLN A 79 15.61 5.30 -6.60
N GLY A 80 14.60 5.14 -5.74
CA GLY A 80 13.55 4.15 -5.85
C GLY A 80 12.36 4.70 -6.63
N GLY A 81 11.62 3.80 -7.28
CA GLY A 81 10.29 4.10 -7.83
C GLY A 81 9.23 3.63 -6.84
N GLU A 82 8.18 4.43 -6.64
CA GLU A 82 7.15 4.14 -5.64
C GLU A 82 5.83 4.85 -5.92
N GLY A 83 4.82 4.57 -5.09
CA GLY A 83 3.52 5.19 -5.17
C GLY A 83 2.84 5.26 -3.81
N ALA A 84 1.98 6.26 -3.65
CA ALA A 84 1.24 6.53 -2.43
C ALA A 84 -0.22 6.87 -2.77
N ILE A 85 -1.13 6.34 -1.95
CA ILE A 85 -2.54 6.76 -1.92
C ILE A 85 -2.75 7.47 -0.58
N VAL A 86 -3.22 8.71 -0.63
CA VAL A 86 -3.44 9.56 0.55
C VAL A 86 -4.89 9.99 0.58
N VAL A 87 -5.51 9.90 1.76
CA VAL A 87 -6.84 10.48 2.05
C VAL A 87 -6.68 11.47 3.19
N PHE A 88 -7.14 12.70 2.97
CA PHE A 88 -7.07 13.80 3.93
C PHE A 88 -8.33 13.84 4.81
N PRO A 89 -8.27 14.40 6.04
CA PRO A 89 -9.45 14.52 6.90
C PRO A 89 -10.61 15.31 6.28
N THR A 90 -10.34 16.20 5.32
CA THR A 90 -11.35 16.92 4.53
C THR A 90 -12.09 16.03 3.53
N GLY A 91 -11.67 14.78 3.34
CA GLY A 91 -12.19 13.85 2.36
C GLY A 91 -11.56 14.00 0.98
N ASP A 92 -10.54 14.86 0.82
CA ASP A 92 -9.74 14.93 -0.39
C ASP A 92 -8.79 13.73 -0.46
N TRP A 93 -8.47 13.28 -1.66
CA TRP A 93 -7.61 12.13 -1.85
C TRP A 93 -6.67 12.34 -3.04
N SER A 94 -5.59 11.57 -3.08
CA SER A 94 -4.66 11.55 -4.20
C SER A 94 -4.03 10.17 -4.36
N ALA A 95 -3.86 9.73 -5.60
CA ALA A 95 -3.03 8.58 -5.97
C ALA A 95 -1.88 9.09 -6.83
N ILE A 96 -0.65 9.04 -6.30
CA ILE A 96 0.54 9.57 -6.97
C ILE A 96 1.63 8.50 -6.96
N PHE A 97 2.36 8.37 -8.06
CA PHE A 97 3.43 7.40 -8.21
C PHE A 97 4.49 7.86 -9.20
N THR A 98 5.73 7.48 -8.95
CA THR A 98 6.90 7.74 -9.80
C THR A 98 7.28 6.54 -10.67
N THR A 99 6.73 5.37 -10.37
CA THR A 99 6.86 4.17 -11.23
C THR A 99 6.20 4.39 -12.59
N GLU A 100 6.47 3.50 -13.55
CA GLU A 100 5.79 3.52 -14.84
C GLU A 100 4.27 3.35 -14.67
N ARG A 101 3.86 2.51 -13.70
CA ARG A 101 2.46 2.15 -13.43
C ARG A 101 2.20 1.92 -11.94
N MET A 102 1.00 2.22 -11.51
CA MET A 102 0.42 1.81 -10.22
C MET A 102 -1.08 1.60 -10.43
N ALA A 103 -1.58 0.40 -10.15
CA ALA A 103 -3.03 0.18 -10.13
C ALA A 103 -3.62 0.87 -8.88
N TRP A 104 -4.62 1.72 -9.08
CA TRP A 104 -5.28 2.43 -7.98
C TRP A 104 -6.77 2.62 -8.25
N ALA A 105 -7.55 2.73 -7.17
CA ALA A 105 -8.95 3.09 -7.22
C ALA A 105 -9.34 3.90 -5.97
N ALA A 106 -10.29 4.81 -6.13
CA ALA A 106 -10.88 5.59 -5.05
C ALA A 106 -12.40 5.66 -5.24
N PHE A 107 -13.14 5.63 -4.14
CA PHE A 107 -14.59 5.77 -4.15
C PHE A 107 -15.01 6.93 -3.25
N LYS A 108 -15.69 7.94 -3.80
CA LYS A 108 -16.13 9.14 -3.07
C LYS A 108 -17.53 9.54 -3.53
N GLY A 109 -18.46 9.59 -2.58
CA GLY A 109 -19.88 9.79 -2.91
C GLY A 109 -20.41 8.60 -3.72
N GLU A 110 -20.81 8.85 -4.96
CA GLU A 110 -21.27 7.84 -5.93
C GLU A 110 -20.26 7.62 -7.08
N GLY A 111 -19.12 8.31 -7.03
CA GLY A 111 -18.07 8.24 -8.05
C GLY A 111 -17.01 7.20 -7.71
N LEU A 112 -16.78 6.27 -8.64
CA LEU A 112 -15.63 5.38 -8.69
C LEU A 112 -14.56 5.97 -9.61
N TYR A 113 -13.37 6.22 -9.06
CA TYR A 113 -12.20 6.70 -9.76
C TYR A 113 -11.17 5.59 -9.87
N HIS A 114 -10.54 5.41 -11.02
CA HIS A 114 -9.49 4.39 -11.19
C HIS A 114 -8.47 4.74 -12.27
N GLY A 115 -7.32 4.06 -12.24
CA GLY A 115 -6.26 4.21 -13.23
C GLY A 115 -5.12 3.21 -13.06
N LEU A 116 -4.24 3.17 -14.06
CA LEU A 116 -3.06 2.30 -14.06
C LEU A 116 -1.80 3.04 -14.54
N ASN A 117 -1.88 3.75 -15.66
CA ASN A 117 -0.75 4.49 -16.23
C ASN A 117 -0.70 5.93 -15.71
N GLN A 118 0.45 6.57 -15.86
CA GLN A 118 0.61 7.98 -15.51
C GLN A 118 -0.44 8.85 -16.22
N LYS A 119 -1.02 9.80 -15.49
CA LYS A 119 -2.03 10.77 -15.96
C LYS A 119 -3.39 10.15 -16.37
N GLU A 120 -3.58 8.84 -16.20
CA GLU A 120 -4.90 8.23 -16.36
C GLU A 120 -5.76 8.45 -15.11
N MET A 121 -6.99 8.89 -15.32
CA MET A 121 -8.04 8.96 -14.30
C MET A 121 -9.37 8.75 -15.00
N PHE A 122 -9.94 7.57 -14.80
CA PHE A 122 -11.28 7.22 -15.25
C PHE A 122 -12.27 7.46 -14.11
N GLU A 123 -13.47 7.92 -14.45
CA GLU A 123 -14.56 8.14 -13.50
C GLU A 123 -15.81 7.39 -13.97
N GLU A 124 -16.42 6.63 -13.08
CA GLU A 124 -17.66 5.90 -13.28
C GLU A 124 -18.66 6.28 -12.18
N THR A 125 -19.88 6.63 -12.56
CA THR A 125 -20.98 6.83 -11.61
C THR A 125 -21.71 5.52 -11.38
N LEU A 126 -21.78 5.08 -10.12
CA LEU A 126 -22.59 3.93 -9.76
C LEU A 126 -24.06 4.38 -9.61
N ASN A 127 -24.88 4.06 -10.62
CA ASN A 127 -26.34 4.23 -10.58
C ASN A 127 -27.04 3.15 -9.75
#